data_AF-A0A963P8W9-F1
#
_entry.id   AF-A0A963P8W9-F1
#
_cell.length_a   1.000
_cell.length_b   1.000
_cell.length_c   1.000
_cell.angle_alpha   90.00
_cell.angle_beta   90.00
_cell.angle_gamma   90.00
#
_symmetry.space_group_name_H-M   'P 1'
#
loop_
_entity.id
_entity.type
_entity.pdbx_description
1 polymer ?
#
loop_
_entity_poly.entity_id
_entity_poly.type
_entity_poly.pdbx_seq_one_letter_code
_entity_poly.pdbx_strand_id
1 'polypeptide(L)' 'MHEVFERTAWHSAQHTRQLALMLESHGIAPDHPLTTADLAGLPVPDDVWG' A
#
# COMPACT_ATOMS: atom_id res chain seq x y z
N MET A 1 -18.73 -7.74 -8.54
CA MET A 1 -18.48 -7.20 -7.17
C MET A 1 -17.10 -7.57 -6.66
N HIS A 2 -16.69 -8.85 -6.72
CA HIS A 2 -15.34 -9.28 -6.31
C HIS A 2 -14.20 -8.45 -6.91
N GLU A 3 -14.12 -8.35 -8.25
CA GLU A 3 -13.07 -7.58 -8.93
C GLU A 3 -13.03 -6.08 -8.57
N VAL A 4 -14.20 -5.49 -8.28
CA VAL A 4 -14.29 -4.08 -7.91
C VAL A 4 -13.71 -3.89 -6.52
N PHE A 5 -14.10 -4.72 -5.55
CA PHE A 5 -13.58 -4.63 -4.19
C PHE A 5 -12.11 -4.99 -4.09
N GLU A 6 -11.65 -6.00 -4.83
CA GLU A 6 -10.22 -6.35 -4.90
C GLU A 6 -9.40 -5.19 -5.46
N ARG A 7 -9.79 -4.63 -6.61
CA ARG A 7 -9.09 -3.50 -7.24
C ARG A 7 -9.10 -2.26 -6.34
N THR A 8 -10.22 -1.96 -5.69
CA THR A 8 -10.30 -0.83 -4.76
C THR A 8 -9.38 -1.04 -3.54
N ALA A 9 -9.42 -2.22 -2.92
CA ALA A 9 -8.59 -2.52 -1.76
C ALA A 9 -7.09 -2.46 -2.12
N TRP A 10 -6.70 -3.06 -3.24
CA TRP A 10 -5.33 -2.96 -3.74
C TRP A 10 -4.94 -1.51 -4.03
N HIS A 11 -5.68 -0.74 -4.85
CA HIS A 11 -5.30 0.64 -5.15
C HIS A 11 -5.13 1.52 -3.91
N SER A 12 -6.01 1.36 -2.91
CA SER A 12 -5.85 2.06 -1.63
C SER A 12 -4.59 1.64 -0.88
N ALA A 13 -4.27 0.34 -0.86
CA ALA A 13 -3.02 -0.16 -0.26
C ALA A 13 -1.78 0.39 -1.00
N GLN A 14 -1.80 0.44 -2.34
CA GLN A 14 -0.67 0.95 -3.13
C GLN A 14 -0.42 2.44 -2.86
N HIS A 15 -1.45 3.28 -2.87
CA HIS A 15 -1.30 4.69 -2.54
C HIS A 15 -0.83 4.92 -1.10
N THR A 16 -1.25 4.08 -0.16
CA THR A 16 -0.77 4.14 1.23
C THR A 16 0.73 3.84 1.32
N ARG A 17 1.23 2.85 0.56
CA ARG A 17 2.67 2.56 0.47
C ARG A 17 3.46 3.70 -0.17
N GLN A 18 2.91 4.35 -1.20
CA GLN A 18 3.53 5.54 -1.82
C GLN A 18 3.63 6.71 -0.84
N LEU A 19 2.59 6.95 -0.04
CA LEU A 19 2.61 7.96 1.02
C LEU A 19 3.64 7.63 2.11
N ALA A 20 3.73 6.36 2.52
CA ALA A 20 4.73 5.91 3.49
C ALA A 20 6.16 6.20 2.99
N LEU A 21 6.48 5.85 1.73
CA LEU A 21 7.77 6.18 1.14
C LEU A 21 8.04 7.69 1.05
N MET A 22 7.01 8.49 0.74
CA MET A 22 7.14 9.94 0.73
C MET A 22 7.47 10.48 2.12
N LEU A 23 6.80 10.01 3.17
CA LEU A 23 7.10 10.38 4.55
C LEU A 23 8.54 10.00 4.94
N GLU A 24 8.95 8.77 4.64
CA GLU A 24 10.31 8.29 4.90
C GLU A 24 11.37 9.13 4.19
N SER A 25 11.12 9.55 2.95
CA SER A 25 12.01 10.44 2.19
C SER A 25 12.17 11.83 2.81
N HIS A 26 11.22 12.23 3.66
CA HIS A 26 11.27 13.45 4.47
C HIS A 26 11.74 13.20 5.91
N GLY A 27 12.19 12.00 6.25
CA GLY A 27 12.65 11.64 7.60
C GLY A 27 11.50 11.49 8.62
N ILE A 28 10.27 11.29 8.15
CA ILE A 28 9.08 11.12 8.98
C ILE A 28 8.72 9.64 8.98
N ALA A 29 8.64 9.02 10.16
CA ALA A 29 8.16 7.66 10.29
C ALA A 29 6.64 7.62 10.03
N PRO A 30 6.14 6.73 9.16
CA PRO A 30 4.71 6.53 8.99
C PRO A 30 4.09 6.04 10.30
N ASP A 31 2.97 6.65 10.69
CA ASP A 31 2.20 6.16 11.83
C ASP A 31 1.38 4.94 11.41
N HIS A 32 1.53 3.82 12.12
CA HIS A 32 0.92 2.53 11.81
C HIS A 32 1.11 2.11 10.33
N PRO A 33 2.35 1.83 9.89
CA PRO A 33 2.61 1.43 8.51
C PRO A 33 1.90 0.11 8.17
N LEU A 34 1.45 -0.03 6.91
CA LEU A 34 0.90 -1.28 6.42
C LEU A 34 1.90 -2.43 6.59
N THR A 35 1.41 -3.54 7.11
CA THR A 35 2.19 -4.75 7.32
C THR A 35 2.01 -5.73 6.18
N THR A 36 2.85 -6.76 6.10
CA THR A 36 2.67 -7.87 5.15
C THR A 36 1.32 -8.57 5.31
N ALA A 37 0.77 -8.59 6.53
CA ALA A 37 -0.54 -9.19 6.80
C ALA A 37 -1.68 -8.38 6.18
N ASP A 38 -1.59 -7.04 6.19
CA ASP A 38 -2.59 -6.16 5.59
C ASP A 38 -2.63 -6.27 4.06
N LEU A 39 -1.51 -6.68 3.46
CA LEU A 39 -1.35 -6.86 2.02
C LEU A 39 -1.64 -8.29 1.55
N ALA A 40 -1.86 -9.24 2.47
CA ALA A 40 -2.00 -10.64 2.15
C ALA A 40 -3.19 -10.91 1.21
N GLY A 41 -2.91 -11.51 0.05
CA GLY A 41 -3.92 -11.84 -0.95
C GLY A 41 -4.32 -10.69 -1.88
N LEU A 42 -3.79 -9.47 -1.67
CA LEU A 42 -3.93 -8.40 -2.65
C LEU A 42 -2.87 -8.56 -3.76
N PRO A 43 -3.19 -8.27 -5.04
CA PRO A 43 -2.22 -8.37 -6.12
C PRO A 43 -1.28 -7.14 -6.15
N VAL A 44 -0.79 -6.69 -4.99
CA VAL A 44 0.13 -5.55 -4.91
C VAL A 44 1.50 -5.89 -5.51
N PRO A 45 2.10 -5.01 -6.33
CA PRO A 45 3.44 -5.21 -6.86
C PRO A 45 4.49 -5.10 -5.75
N ASP A 46 5.61 -5.81 -5.91
CA ASP A 46 6.72 -5.74 -4.95
C ASP A 46 7.32 -4.33 -4.92
N ASP A 47 7.49 -3.71 -6.10
CA ASP A 47 7.88 -2.30 -6.22
C ASP A 47 6.68 -1.37 -5.95
N VAL A 48 6.91 -0.29 -5.21
CA VAL A 48 5.87 0.69 -4.85
C VAL A 48 5.56 1.65 -6.00
N TRP A 49 6.49 1.79 -6.94
CA TRP A 49 6.37 2.67 -8.11
C TRP A 49 6.18 1.92 -9.44
N GLY A 50 6.24 0.59 -9.43
CA GLY A 50 6.10 -0.29 -10.60
C GLY A 50 4.70 -0.82 -10.82
#